data_AF-A0A219AM00-F1
#
_entry.id   AF-A0A219AM00-F1
#
_cell.length_a   1.000
_cell.length_b   1.000
_cell.length_c   1.000
_cell.angle_alpha   90.00
_cell.angle_beta   90.00
_cell.angle_gamma   90.00
#
_symmetry.space_group_name_H-M   'P 1'
#
loop_
_entity.id
_entity.type
_entity.pdbx_description
1 polymer ?
#
loop_
_entity_poly.entity_id
_entity_poly.type
_entity_poly.pdbx_seq_one_letter_code
_entity_poly.pdbx_strand_id
1 'polypeptide(L)'
;MMLNWCKELTNLDPSISFRKTGGWLKNVSGLDKTVTNGYSIEGNFVKAGDYTEELANGLYLDCNKEGKKSKPKSDYRLIKVDNGSLKLIDAVF
;
A
#
# COMPACT_ATOMS: atom_id res chain seq x y z
N MET A 1 6.40 4.10 18.43
CA MET A 1 7.20 4.96 17.53
C MET A 1 6.35 5.19 16.30
N MET A 2 6.15 6.45 15.91
CA MET A 2 5.17 6.86 14.91
C MET A 2 5.71 6.54 13.51
N LEU A 3 5.15 5.54 12.82
CA LEU A 3 5.58 5.15 11.47
C LEU A 3 4.77 5.91 10.41
N ASN A 4 5.37 6.95 9.85
CA ASN A 4 4.80 7.68 8.72
C ASN A 4 5.03 6.88 7.43
N TRP A 5 4.04 6.10 7.03
CA TRP A 5 4.18 5.15 5.92
C TRP A 5 4.45 5.82 4.56
N CYS A 6 3.99 7.06 4.34
CA CYS A 6 4.34 7.84 3.14
C CYS A 6 5.85 8.15 3.09
N LYS A 7 6.41 8.59 4.22
CA LYS A 7 7.85 8.82 4.35
C LYS A 7 8.63 7.52 4.16
N GLU A 8 8.19 6.43 4.77
CA GLU A 8 8.84 5.12 4.62
C GLU A 8 8.81 4.62 3.17
N LEU A 9 7.68 4.76 2.47
CA LEU A 9 7.57 4.39 1.06
C LEU A 9 8.44 5.26 0.15
N THR A 10 8.57 6.55 0.46
CA THR A 10 9.45 7.45 -0.28
C THR A 10 10.93 7.16 0.00
N ASN A 11 11.27 6.72 1.22
CA ASN A 11 12.62 6.25 1.54
C ASN A 11 12.97 4.95 0.80
N LEU A 12 11.99 4.05 0.68
CA LEU A 12 12.11 2.78 -0.03
C LEU A 12 12.28 2.99 -1.55
N ASP A 13 11.53 3.92 -2.12
CA ASP A 13 11.56 4.27 -3.53
C ASP A 13 11.66 5.81 -3.69
N PRO A 14 12.89 6.37 -3.68
CA PRO A 14 13.09 7.82 -3.78
C PRO A 14 12.60 8.43 -5.09
N SER A 15 12.33 7.61 -6.10
CA SER A 15 11.86 8.08 -7.42
C SER A 15 10.34 8.20 -7.50
N ILE A 16 9.62 7.68 -6.50
CA ILE A 16 8.16 7.61 -6.51
C ILE A 16 7.52 9.00 -6.51
N SER A 17 6.57 9.21 -7.42
CA SER A 17 5.64 10.33 -7.33
C SER A 17 4.43 9.91 -6.50
N PHE A 18 4.63 9.82 -5.17
CA PHE A 18 3.65 9.26 -4.24
C PHE A 18 2.24 9.86 -4.43
N ARG A 19 1.29 8.99 -4.76
CA ARG A 19 -0.14 9.27 -4.95
C ARG A 19 -0.47 10.40 -5.93
N LYS A 20 0.44 10.77 -6.83
CA LYS A 20 0.30 11.94 -7.73
C LYS A 20 -0.97 11.91 -8.58
N THR A 21 -1.42 10.72 -8.99
CA THR A 21 -2.67 10.53 -9.74
C THR A 21 -3.65 9.60 -9.00
N GLY A 22 -3.46 9.44 -7.68
CA GLY A 22 -4.30 8.62 -6.80
C GLY A 22 -3.61 7.34 -6.35
N GLY A 23 -4.42 6.36 -5.94
CA GLY A 23 -3.93 5.11 -5.36
C GLY A 23 -4.67 4.77 -4.08
N TRP A 24 -4.28 3.69 -3.44
CA TRP A 24 -4.88 3.21 -2.21
C TRP A 24 -3.90 2.34 -1.43
N LEU A 25 -4.12 2.24 -0.13
CA LEU A 25 -3.44 1.29 0.74
C LEU A 25 -4.53 0.45 1.41
N LYS A 26 -4.34 -0.87 1.44
CA LYS A 26 -5.29 -1.80 2.07
C LYS A 26 -4.54 -2.76 2.97
N ASN A 27 -5.04 -2.99 4.19
CA ASN A 27 -4.52 -4.08 5.00
C ASN A 27 -5.02 -5.42 4.45
N VAL A 28 -4.19 -6.44 4.58
CA VAL A 28 -4.50 -7.82 4.19
C VAL A 28 -4.76 -8.59 5.48
N SER A 29 -6.02 -8.91 5.76
CA SER A 29 -6.40 -9.72 6.93
C SER A 29 -6.54 -11.21 6.61
N GLY A 30 -6.68 -11.55 5.33
CA GLY A 30 -6.99 -12.91 4.91
C GLY A 30 -7.30 -13.01 3.43
N LEU A 31 -7.82 -14.18 3.05
CA LEU A 31 -8.33 -14.47 1.72
C LEU A 31 -9.81 -14.83 1.86
N ASP A 32 -10.64 -14.16 1.07
CA ASP A 32 -12.04 -14.50 0.92
C ASP A 32 -12.14 -15.76 0.06
N LYS A 33 -12.59 -16.84 0.69
CA LYS A 33 -12.73 -18.17 0.10
C LYS A 33 -14.18 -18.51 -0.28
N THR A 34 -15.10 -17.56 -0.18
CA THR A 34 -16.50 -17.77 -0.56
C THR A 34 -16.67 -17.92 -2.08
N VAL A 35 -15.74 -17.34 -2.85
CA VAL A 35 -15.67 -17.43 -4.31
C VAL A 35 -14.70 -18.53 -4.77
N THR A 36 -15.17 -19.40 -5.67
CA THR A 36 -14.41 -20.57 -6.17
C THR A 36 -13.65 -20.30 -7.47
N ASN A 37 -13.83 -19.13 -8.09
CA ASN A 37 -13.18 -18.70 -9.33
C ASN A 37 -11.96 -17.80 -9.10
N GLY A 38 -11.44 -17.75 -7.87
CA GLY A 38 -10.27 -16.98 -7.46
C GLY A 38 -10.51 -16.35 -6.09
N TYR A 39 -9.53 -16.48 -5.19
CA TYR A 39 -9.62 -15.86 -3.86
C TYR A 39 -9.51 -14.34 -3.96
N SER A 40 -10.34 -13.62 -3.20
CA SER A 40 -10.22 -12.17 -3.05
C SER A 40 -9.45 -11.82 -1.77
N ILE A 41 -8.88 -10.61 -1.72
CA ILE A 41 -8.11 -10.15 -0.55
C ILE A 41 -9.07 -9.50 0.46
N GLU A 42 -9.11 -10.03 1.68
CA GLU A 42 -9.84 -9.45 2.79
C GLU A 42 -9.08 -8.29 3.44
N GLY A 43 -9.82 -7.37 4.04
CA GLY A 43 -9.29 -6.22 4.79
C GLY A 43 -9.85 -4.88 4.32
N ASN A 44 -9.45 -3.84 5.03
CA ASN A 44 -9.95 -2.48 4.94
C ASN A 44 -8.98 -1.57 4.18
N PHE A 45 -9.55 -0.63 3.44
CA PHE A 45 -8.78 0.46 2.88
C PHE A 45 -8.40 1.46 3.98
N VAL A 46 -7.14 1.86 3.99
CA VAL A 46 -6.66 2.99 4.80
C VAL A 46 -7.24 4.26 4.21
N LYS A 47 -7.76 5.13 5.08
CA LYS A 47 -8.48 6.33 4.68
C LYS A 47 -7.57 7.25 3.85
N ALA A 48 -8.05 7.66 2.67
CA ALA A 48 -7.33 8.57 1.81
C ALA A 48 -7.13 9.93 2.51
N GLY A 49 -5.92 10.48 2.40
CA GLY A 49 -5.55 11.75 3.04
C GLY A 49 -4.86 11.59 4.39
N ASP A 50 -4.96 10.42 5.04
CA ASP A 50 -4.24 10.15 6.27
C ASP A 50 -2.95 9.35 6.02
N TYR A 51 -2.00 10.05 5.42
CA TYR A 51 -0.69 9.52 5.07
C TYR A 51 0.29 9.49 6.26
N THR A 52 -0.17 10.01 7.40
CA THR A 52 0.59 10.18 8.64
C THR A 52 0.09 9.28 9.77
N GLU A 53 -1.09 8.67 9.62
CA GLU A 53 -1.68 7.73 10.57
C GLU A 53 -0.76 6.53 10.82
N GLU A 54 -0.80 6.05 12.07
CA GLU A 54 -0.08 4.85 12.47
C GLU A 54 -0.67 3.63 11.76
N LEU A 55 0.15 2.93 10.98
CA LEU A 55 -0.21 1.59 10.51
C LEU A 55 0.00 0.59 11.64
N ALA A 56 -1.04 -0.18 11.96
CA ALA A 56 -0.92 -1.33 12.84
C ALA A 56 0.05 -2.37 12.25
N ASN A 57 0.59 -3.24 13.11
CA ASN A 57 1.37 -4.37 12.63
C ASN A 57 0.50 -5.26 11.72
N GLY A 58 1.04 -5.66 10.58
CA GLY A 58 0.30 -6.45 9.60
C GLY A 58 0.90 -6.46 8.20
N LEU A 59 0.14 -7.03 7.28
CA LEU A 59 0.47 -7.06 5.86
C LEU A 59 -0.40 -6.03 5.13
N TYR A 60 0.20 -5.28 4.20
CA TYR A 60 -0.46 -4.22 3.47
C TYR A 60 -0.17 -4.32 1.98
N LEU A 61 -1.19 -4.06 1.18
CA LEU A 61 -1.09 -3.92 -0.26
C LEU A 61 -1.22 -2.45 -0.62
N ASP A 62 -0.16 -1.91 -1.18
CA ASP A 62 -0.07 -0.55 -1.69
C ASP A 62 -0.32 -0.55 -3.20
N CYS A 63 -1.17 0.36 -3.67
CA CYS A 63 -1.30 0.72 -5.06
C CYS A 63 -0.99 2.21 -5.20
N ASN A 64 0.16 2.54 -5.78
CA ASN A 64 0.53 3.89 -6.13
C ASN A 64 0.12 4.18 -7.57
N LYS A 65 -0.59 5.30 -7.80
CA LYS A 65 -0.82 5.81 -9.15
C LYS A 65 -0.03 7.10 -9.36
N GLU A 66 0.76 7.11 -10.42
CA GLU A 66 1.58 8.24 -10.82
C GLU A 66 1.53 8.51 -12.33
N GLY A 67 2.42 9.35 -12.84
CA GLY A 67 2.42 9.78 -14.24
C GLY A 67 1.42 10.89 -14.56
N LYS A 68 0.92 10.90 -15.80
CA LYS A 68 -0.07 11.90 -16.27
C LYS A 68 -1.47 11.46 -15.87
N LYS A 69 -2.34 12.38 -15.46
CA LYS A 69 -3.75 12.06 -15.14
C LYS A 69 -4.49 11.34 -16.27
N SER A 70 -4.14 11.64 -17.53
CA SER A 70 -4.72 10.99 -18.72
C SER A 70 -4.16 9.59 -19.02
N LYS A 71 -3.00 9.24 -18.46
CA LYS A 71 -2.32 7.94 -18.62
C LYS A 71 -1.60 7.59 -17.31
N PRO A 72 -2.34 7.21 -16.25
CA PRO A 72 -1.73 6.90 -14.98
C PRO A 72 -0.95 5.57 -15.08
N LYS A 73 0.24 5.54 -14.48
CA LYS A 73 1.01 4.30 -14.23
C LYS A 73 0.67 3.82 -12.83
N SER A 74 0.48 2.50 -12.67
CA SER A 74 0.16 1.91 -11.37
C SER A 74 1.28 0.98 -10.94
N ASP A 75 1.85 1.24 -9.77
CA ASP A 75 2.80 0.35 -9.12
C ASP A 75 2.13 -0.28 -7.91
N TYR A 76 2.39 -1.56 -7.69
CA TYR A 76 1.86 -2.33 -6.58
C TYR A 76 3.01 -2.78 -5.68
N ARG A 77 2.85 -2.62 -4.37
CA ARG A 77 3.87 -3.06 -3.39
C ARG A 77 3.20 -3.86 -2.29
N LEU A 78 3.80 -4.99 -1.95
CA LEU A 78 3.42 -5.79 -0.79
C LEU A 78 4.35 -5.45 0.36
N ILE A 79 3.79 -5.03 1.49
CA ILE A 79 4.52 -4.41 2.58
C ILE A 79 4.16 -5.08 3.90
N LYS A 80 5.15 -5.43 4.71
CA LYS A 80 4.95 -5.83 6.11
C LYS A 80 5.23 -4.65 7.04
N VAL A 81 4.33 -4.39 7.97
CA VAL A 81 4.56 -3.50 9.11
C VAL A 81 4.75 -4.36 10.35
N ASP A 82 5.87 -4.18 11.04
CA ASP A 82 6.22 -4.96 12.23
C ASP A 82 7.00 -4.08 13.22
N ASN A 83 6.48 -3.92 14.44
CA ASN A 83 7.07 -3.13 15.52
C ASN A 83 7.52 -1.71 15.09
N GLY A 84 6.68 -1.03 14.31
CA GLY A 84 6.99 0.32 13.83
C GLY A 84 8.12 0.36 12.81
N SER A 85 8.37 -0.73 12.10
CA SER A 85 9.20 -0.79 10.90
C SER A 85 8.39 -1.23 9.68
N LEU A 86 8.69 -0.67 8.52
CA LEU A 86 8.08 -1.02 7.24
C LEU A 86 9.08 -1.79 6.40
N LYS A 87 8.71 -2.98 5.93
CA LYS A 87 9.54 -3.82 5.07
C LYS A 87 8.82 -4.12 3.76
N LEU A 88 9.44 -3.82 2.64
CA LEU A 88 8.99 -4.28 1.33
C LEU A 88 9.18 -5.80 1.24
N ILE A 89 8.13 -6.51 0.87
CA ILE A 89 8.17 -7.94 0.54
C ILE A 89 8.37 -8.12 -0.96
N ASP A 90 7.55 -7.43 -1.77
CA ASP A 90 7.56 -7.56 -3.22
C ASP A 90 7.00 -6.30 -3.90
N ALA A 91 7.35 -6.06 -5.16
CA ALA A 91 6.89 -4.93 -5.94
C ALA A 91 6.68 -5.28 -7.42
N VAL A 92 5.62 -4.73 -8.01
CA VAL A 92 5.26 -4.84 -9.43
C VAL A 92 5.04 -3.43 -9.98
N PHE A 93 5.76 -3.07 -11.04
CA PHE A 93 5.80 -1.71 -11.62
C PHE A 93 5.21 -1.66 -13.03
#